data_AF-A0A7J4D0T8-F1
#
_entry.id   AF-A0A7J4D0T8-F1
#
_cell.length_a   1.000
_cell.length_b   1.000
_cell.length_c   1.000
_cell.angle_alpha   90.00
_cell.angle_beta   90.00
_cell.angle_gamma   90.00
#
_symmetry.space_group_name_H-M   'P 1'
#
loop_
_entity.id
_entity.type
_entity.pdbx_description
1 polymer ?
#
loop_
_entity_poly.entity_id
_entity_poly.type
_entity_poly.pdbx_seq_one_letter_code
_entity_poly.pdbx_strand_id
1 'polypeptide(L)'
;DEKKIGRILIVVLAIIGLMLAYDPPDTIFNIVSQAFTGLAVLFPTTVAVLYWDRVKANSCIVSIIVGEILVGWSYWSVNSGTPLPEWFTQGFHASMPIILVTVLVLWISTEIEERLTDNSSS
;
A
#
# COMPACT_ATOMS: atom_id res chain seq x y z
N ASP A 1 19.39 -2.94 26.34
CA ASP A 1 20.10 -2.71 25.06
C ASP A 1 19.28 -2.00 23.98
N GLU A 2 17.95 -1.92 24.11
CA GLU A 2 17.03 -1.25 23.17
C GLU A 2 17.42 0.20 22.83
N LYS A 3 17.83 0.99 23.82
CA LYS A 3 18.26 2.40 23.62
C LYS A 3 19.49 2.52 22.73
N LYS A 4 20.41 1.54 22.76
CA LYS A 4 21.60 1.52 21.89
C LYS A 4 21.20 1.21 20.45
N ILE A 5 20.28 0.25 20.26
CA ILE A 5 19.74 -0.12 18.95
C ILE A 5 19.00 1.07 18.31
N GLY A 6 18.15 1.76 19.08
CA GLY A 6 17.44 2.95 18.59
C GLY A 6 18.39 4.07 18.16
N ARG A 7 19.46 4.33 18.92
CA ARG A 7 20.49 5.32 18.53
C ARG A 7 21.21 4.93 17.24
N ILE A 8 21.55 3.65 17.08
CA ILE A 8 22.20 3.16 15.85
C ILE A 8 21.26 3.35 14.66
N LEU A 9 19.97 3.00 14.78
CA LEU A 9 18.99 3.20 13.70
C LEU A 9 18.84 4.67 13.31
N ILE A 10 18.80 5.59 14.28
CA ILE A 10 18.73 7.03 14.01
C ILE A 10 19.97 7.50 13.24
N VAL A 11 21.17 7.08 13.65
CA VAL A 11 22.41 7.44 12.97
C VAL A 11 22.42 6.90 11.53
N VAL A 12 22.00 5.65 11.33
CA VAL A 12 21.87 5.06 9.99
C VAL A 12 20.88 5.84 9.13
N LEU A 13 19.69 6.14 9.66
CA LEU A 13 18.67 6.91 8.95
C LEU A 13 19.16 8.32 8.59
N ALA A 14 19.91 8.98 9.47
CA ALA A 14 20.50 10.29 9.22
C ALA A 14 21.55 10.25 8.11
N ILE A 15 22.40 9.21 8.06
CA ILE A 15 23.38 9.01 6.99
C ILE A 15 22.67 8.79 5.65
N ILE A 16 21.63 7.95 5.61
CA ILE A 16 20.83 7.73 4.40
C ILE A 16 20.18 9.03 3.93
N GLY A 17 19.56 9.79 4.84
CA GLY A 17 18.96 11.09 4.53
C GLY A 17 19.97 12.09 4.00
N LEU A 18 21.18 12.13 4.55
CA LEU A 18 22.27 12.97 4.06
C LEU A 18 22.71 12.57 2.65
N MET A 19 22.82 11.28 2.36
CA MET A 19 23.14 10.79 1.01
C MET A 19 22.06 11.19 -0.01
N LEU A 20 20.77 11.03 0.33
CA LEU A 20 19.65 11.44 -0.53
C LEU A 20 19.58 12.97 -0.73
N ALA A 21 20.00 13.76 0.27
CA ALA A 21 20.03 15.21 0.16
C ALA A 21 21.20 15.71 -0.71
N TYR A 22 22.29 14.95 -0.79
CA TYR A 22 23.47 15.31 -1.58
C TYR A 22 23.22 15.13 -3.10
N ASP A 23 22.54 14.05 -3.50
CA ASP A 23 22.15 13.80 -4.88
C ASP A 23 20.67 13.36 -4.92
N PRO A 24 19.72 14.32 -5.02
CA PRO A 24 18.30 14.02 -4.94
C PRO A 24 17.85 13.28 -6.21
N PRO A 25 17.32 12.04 -6.09
CA PRO A 25 16.87 11.29 -7.25
C PRO A 25 15.59 11.87 -7.88
N ASP A 26 14.81 12.59 -7.08
CA ASP A 26 13.51 13.12 -7.46
C ASP A 26 13.15 14.34 -6.60
N THR A 27 12.09 15.05 -6.98
CA THR A 27 11.59 16.16 -6.14
C THR A 27 11.09 15.62 -4.79
N ILE A 28 11.32 16.39 -3.71
CA ILE A 28 10.83 16.02 -2.37
C ILE A 28 9.32 15.73 -2.38
N PHE A 29 8.57 16.47 -3.18
CA PHE A 29 7.13 16.25 -3.34
C PHE A 29 6.80 14.88 -3.95
N ASN A 30 7.53 14.44 -4.98
CA ASN A 30 7.33 13.13 -5.60
C ASN A 30 7.63 11.98 -4.62
N ILE A 31 8.75 12.07 -3.91
CA ILE A 31 9.17 11.03 -2.94
C ILE A 31 8.14 10.91 -1.81
N VAL A 32 7.70 12.04 -1.28
CA VAL A 32 6.70 12.08 -0.19
C VAL A 32 5.34 11.60 -0.69
N SER A 33 4.91 12.04 -1.87
CA SER A 33 3.67 11.55 -2.51
C SER A 33 3.72 10.03 -2.66
N GLN A 34 4.85 9.49 -3.13
CA GLN A 34 5.06 8.05 -3.30
C GLN A 34 4.91 7.28 -1.99
N ALA A 35 5.57 7.72 -0.93
CA ALA A 35 5.44 7.12 0.39
C ALA A 35 4.00 7.15 0.91
N PHE A 36 3.29 8.27 0.73
CA PHE A 36 1.90 8.40 1.16
C PHE A 36 0.93 7.55 0.33
N THR A 37 1.17 7.35 -0.97
CA THR A 37 0.35 6.42 -1.79
C THR A 37 0.35 5.02 -1.22
N GLY A 38 1.52 4.47 -0.88
CA GLY A 38 1.62 3.13 -0.30
C GLY A 38 0.84 3.05 1.02
N LEU A 39 1.09 3.99 1.93
CA LEU A 39 0.36 4.07 3.20
C LEU A 39 -1.16 4.22 3.03
N ALA A 40 -1.62 5.00 2.06
CA ALA A 40 -3.04 5.19 1.79
C ALA A 40 -3.73 3.90 1.34
N VAL A 41 -3.01 3.01 0.65
CA VAL A 41 -3.52 1.71 0.19
C VAL A 41 -3.62 0.68 1.31
N LEU A 42 -2.85 0.84 2.39
CA LEU A 42 -2.99 0.05 3.63
C LEU A 42 -4.16 0.49 4.52
N PHE A 43 -4.66 1.71 4.32
CA PHE A 43 -5.72 2.28 5.16
C PHE A 43 -7.01 1.45 5.17
N PRO A 44 -7.57 0.99 4.03
CA PRO A 44 -8.77 0.15 4.02
C PRO A 44 -8.63 -1.12 4.85
N THR A 45 -7.49 -1.79 4.74
CA THR A 45 -7.21 -3.01 5.49
C THR A 45 -7.13 -2.73 6.99
N THR A 46 -6.49 -1.62 7.36
CA THR A 46 -6.40 -1.22 8.77
C THR A 46 -7.77 -0.90 9.36
N VAL A 47 -8.61 -0.18 8.62
CA VAL A 47 -10.00 0.12 9.03
C VAL A 47 -10.84 -1.15 9.13
N ALA A 48 -10.74 -2.04 8.14
CA ALA A 48 -11.46 -3.30 8.13
C ALA A 48 -11.09 -4.18 9.33
N VAL A 49 -9.81 -4.27 9.70
CA VAL A 49 -9.36 -5.00 10.89
C VAL A 49 -9.89 -4.40 12.19
N LEU A 50 -10.05 -3.08 12.28
CA LEU A 50 -10.49 -2.42 13.52
C LEU A 50 -12.01 -2.46 13.74
N TYR A 51 -12.80 -2.44 12.65
CA TYR A 51 -14.26 -2.30 12.74
C TYR A 51 -15.04 -3.53 12.29
N TRP A 52 -14.39 -4.50 11.64
CA TRP A 52 -15.09 -5.57 10.95
C TRP A 52 -14.63 -6.95 11.47
N ASP A 53 -15.37 -7.48 12.45
CA ASP A 53 -15.02 -8.73 13.17
C ASP A 53 -14.89 -9.99 12.29
N ARG A 54 -15.56 -9.99 11.13
CA ARG A 54 -15.54 -11.14 10.22
C ARG A 54 -14.33 -11.17 9.27
N VAL A 55 -13.49 -10.13 9.25
CA VAL A 55 -12.29 -10.09 8.41
C VAL A 55 -11.22 -11.04 8.95
N LYS A 56 -10.64 -11.84 8.06
CA LYS A 56 -9.61 -12.83 8.39
C LYS A 56 -8.22 -12.35 7.98
N ALA A 57 -7.19 -12.91 8.61
CA ALA A 57 -5.80 -12.53 8.35
C ALA A 57 -5.36 -12.77 6.90
N ASN A 58 -5.81 -13.87 6.27
CA ASN A 58 -5.42 -14.18 4.89
C ASN A 58 -6.01 -13.15 3.92
N SER A 59 -7.27 -12.78 4.10
CA SER A 59 -7.93 -11.72 3.32
C SER A 59 -7.23 -10.36 3.43
N CYS A 60 -6.73 -10.00 4.62
CA CYS A 60 -5.93 -8.79 4.79
C CYS A 60 -4.61 -8.84 4.02
N ILE A 61 -3.90 -9.98 4.08
CA ILE A 61 -2.62 -10.16 3.39
C ILE A 61 -2.80 -10.06 1.88
N VAL A 62 -3.84 -10.71 1.33
CA VAL A 62 -4.17 -10.64 -0.10
C VAL A 62 -4.45 -9.20 -0.53
N SER A 63 -5.26 -8.47 0.25
CA SER A 63 -5.56 -7.05 -0.02
C SER A 63 -4.29 -6.19 -0.06
N ILE A 64 -3.40 -6.34 0.93
CA ILE A 64 -2.15 -5.57 1.00
C ILE A 64 -1.25 -5.88 -0.20
N ILE A 65 -1.04 -7.17 -0.51
CA ILE A 65 -0.18 -7.58 -1.63
C ILE A 65 -0.71 -7.03 -2.95
N VAL A 66 -2.02 -7.17 -3.20
CA VAL A 66 -2.64 -6.65 -4.44
C VAL A 66 -2.53 -5.12 -4.49
N GLY A 67 -2.76 -4.44 -3.37
CA GLY A 67 -2.60 -3.00 -3.27
C GLY A 67 -1.20 -2.51 -3.62
N GLU A 68 -0.17 -3.07 -2.99
CA GLU A 68 1.23 -2.69 -3.22
C GLU A 68 1.68 -3.00 -4.66
N ILE A 69 1.22 -4.12 -5.23
CA ILE A 69 1.47 -4.45 -6.64
C ILE A 69 0.87 -3.39 -7.57
N LEU A 70 -0.37 -2.96 -7.31
CA LEU A 70 -1.02 -1.92 -8.10
C LEU A 70 -0.34 -0.55 -7.97
N VAL A 71 0.12 -0.20 -6.78
CA VAL A 71 0.93 1.02 -6.56
C VAL A 71 2.22 0.93 -7.37
N GLY A 72 2.98 -0.16 -7.25
CA GLY A 72 4.20 -0.38 -8.03
C GLY A 72 3.96 -0.34 -9.54
N TRP A 73 2.86 -0.93 -10.01
CA TRP A 73 2.47 -0.88 -11.41
C TRP A 73 2.13 0.54 -11.88
N SER A 74 1.44 1.33 -11.05
CA SER A 74 1.11 2.72 -11.40
C SER A 74 2.37 3.57 -11.60
N TYR A 75 3.39 3.40 -10.75
CA TYR A 75 4.68 4.08 -10.89
C TYR A 75 5.43 3.61 -12.14
N TRP A 76 5.44 2.29 -12.40
CA TRP A 76 6.08 1.74 -13.59
C TRP A 76 5.42 2.22 -14.89
N SER A 77 4.09 2.31 -14.92
CA SER A 77 3.33 2.80 -16.08
C SER A 77 3.67 4.26 -16.39
N VAL A 78 3.73 5.11 -15.35
CA VAL A 78 4.10 6.52 -15.49
C VAL A 78 5.52 6.68 -16.01
N ASN A 79 6.49 5.91 -15.47
CA ASN A 79 7.87 5.95 -15.94
C ASN A 79 8.07 5.38 -17.36
N SER A 80 7.21 4.47 -17.80
CA SER A 80 7.28 3.86 -19.14
C SER A 80 6.68 4.75 -20.24
N GLY A 81 6.20 5.95 -19.91
CA GLY A 81 5.63 6.90 -20.87
C GLY A 81 4.22 6.56 -21.36
N THR A 82 3.59 5.52 -20.79
CA THR A 82 2.19 5.19 -21.04
C THR A 82 1.33 5.81 -19.94
N PRO A 83 0.62 6.93 -20.22
CA PRO A 83 -0.26 7.53 -19.22
C PRO A 83 -1.32 6.52 -18.79
N LEU A 84 -1.62 6.53 -17.49
CA LEU A 84 -2.72 5.74 -16.94
C LEU A 84 -4.01 6.07 -17.72
N PRO A 85 -4.88 5.09 -17.99
CA PRO A 85 -6.08 5.33 -18.76
C PRO A 85 -6.94 6.43 -18.12
N GLU A 86 -7.41 7.41 -18.89
CA GLU A 86 -8.22 8.50 -18.36
C GLU A 86 -9.52 8.00 -17.69
N TRP A 87 -10.07 6.88 -18.16
CA TRP A 87 -11.22 6.23 -17.53
C TRP A 87 -10.93 5.69 -16.13
N PHE A 88 -9.67 5.37 -15.82
CA PHE A 88 -9.22 4.84 -14.54
C PHE A 88 -8.96 5.97 -13.54
N THR A 89 -8.41 7.07 -14.02
CA THR A 89 -7.99 8.20 -13.18
C THR A 89 -9.13 9.21 -12.97
N GLN A 90 -9.98 9.44 -13.97
CA GLN A 90 -11.16 10.34 -13.92
C GLN A 90 -10.89 11.73 -13.31
N GLY A 91 -9.66 12.24 -13.39
CA GLY A 91 -9.23 13.50 -12.79
C GLY A 91 -8.76 13.42 -11.33
N PHE A 92 -8.75 12.25 -10.70
CA PHE A 92 -8.19 12.00 -9.36
C PHE A 92 -6.71 11.60 -9.41
N HIS A 93 -6.07 11.51 -8.25
CA HIS A 93 -4.73 10.91 -8.15
C HIS A 93 -4.83 9.38 -8.33
N ALA A 94 -3.78 8.73 -8.88
CA ALA A 94 -3.77 7.27 -9.12
C ALA A 94 -4.03 6.43 -7.86
N SER A 95 -3.77 6.99 -6.67
CA SER A 95 -4.12 6.36 -5.38
C SER A 95 -5.59 6.05 -5.22
N MET A 96 -6.50 6.92 -5.69
CA MET A 96 -7.94 6.80 -5.44
C MET A 96 -8.54 5.51 -6.04
N PRO A 97 -8.37 5.22 -7.34
CA PRO A 97 -8.88 3.98 -7.90
C PRO A 97 -8.17 2.74 -7.33
N ILE A 98 -6.88 2.83 -6.99
CA ILE A 98 -6.15 1.71 -6.37
C ILE A 98 -6.73 1.38 -4.99
N ILE A 99 -7.01 2.39 -4.16
CA ILE A 99 -7.66 2.22 -2.86
C ILE A 99 -9.03 1.53 -3.05
N LEU A 100 -9.81 1.97 -4.03
CA LEU A 100 -11.11 1.36 -4.34
C LEU A 100 -10.96 -0.13 -4.71
N VAL A 101 -9.98 -0.46 -5.55
CA VAL A 101 -9.66 -1.85 -5.90
C VAL A 101 -9.24 -2.64 -4.66
N THR A 102 -8.42 -2.09 -3.76
CA THR A 102 -8.03 -2.80 -2.53
C THR A 102 -9.20 -3.07 -1.59
N VAL A 103 -10.14 -2.12 -1.47
CA VAL A 103 -11.38 -2.34 -0.70
C VAL A 103 -12.18 -3.50 -1.31
N LEU A 104 -12.33 -3.51 -2.65
CA LEU A 104 -13.04 -4.58 -3.34
C LEU A 104 -12.35 -5.94 -3.16
N VAL A 105 -11.03 -5.99 -3.29
CA VAL A 105 -10.23 -7.21 -3.08
C VAL A 105 -10.38 -7.72 -1.65
N LEU A 106 -10.30 -6.84 -0.66
CA LEU A 106 -10.50 -7.20 0.74
C LEU A 106 -11.90 -7.78 0.97
N TRP A 107 -12.93 -7.12 0.44
CA TRP A 107 -14.31 -7.55 0.58
C TRP A 107 -14.56 -8.91 -0.07
N ILE A 108 -14.13 -9.08 -1.33
CA ILE A 108 -14.27 -10.33 -2.08
C ILE A 108 -13.48 -11.46 -1.41
N SER A 109 -12.25 -11.19 -0.99
CA SER A 109 -11.42 -12.20 -0.32
C SER A 109 -12.06 -12.66 0.98
N THR A 110 -12.63 -11.74 1.76
CA THR A 110 -13.32 -12.06 3.02
C THR A 110 -14.52 -12.97 2.76
N GLU A 111 -15.34 -12.65 1.76
CA GLU A 111 -16.50 -13.46 1.37
C GLU A 111 -16.11 -14.87 0.89
N ILE A 112 -15.04 -14.99 0.11
CA ILE A 112 -14.53 -16.29 -0.34
C ILE A 112 -14.02 -17.11 0.84
N GLU A 113 -13.25 -16.49 1.75
CA GLU A 113 -12.68 -17.17 2.89
C GLU A 113 -13.74 -17.65 3.89
N GLU A 114 -14.81 -16.87 4.09
CA GLU A 114 -15.99 -17.30 4.86
C GLU A 114 -16.62 -18.56 4.27
N ARG A 115 -16.85 -18.60 2.95
CA ARG A 115 -17.43 -19.76 2.24
C ARG A 115 -16.55 -21.01 2.29
N LEU A 116 -15.24 -20.83 2.19
CA LEU A 116 -14.29 -21.94 2.30
C LEU A 116 -14.27 -22.52 3.71
N THR A 117 -14.35 -21.65 4.72
CA THR A 117 -14.39 -22.08 6.13
C THR A 117 -15.66 -22.89 6.40
N ASP A 118 -16.82 -22.41 5.94
CA ASP A 118 -18.12 -23.07 6.14
C ASP A 118 -18.19 -24.46 5.47
N ASN A 119 -17.74 -24.57 4.22
CA ASN A 119 -17.66 -25.84 3.49
C ASN A 119 -16.70 -26.86 4.12
N SER A 120 -15.65 -26.41 4.82
CA SER A 120 -14.70 -27.31 5.49
C SER A 120 -15.22 -27.88 6.81
N SER A 121 -16.23 -27.24 7.40
CA SER A 121 -16.85 -27.65 8.66
C SER A 121 -18.10 -28.53 8.51
N SER A 122 -18.53 -28.77 7.26
CA SER A 122 -19.63 -29.69 6.91
C SER A 122 -19.11 -31.05 6.47
#